data_AF-A0A3Q0H3W7-F1
#
_entry.id   AF-A0A3Q0H3W7-F1
#
_cell.length_a   1.000
_cell.length_b   1.000
_cell.length_c   1.000
_cell.angle_alpha   90.00
_cell.angle_beta   90.00
_cell.angle_gamma   90.00
#
_symmetry.space_group_name_H-M   'P 1'
#
loop_
_entity.id
_entity.type
_entity.pdbx_description
1 polymer ?
#
loop_
_entity_poly.entity_id
_entity_poly.type
_entity_poly.pdbx_seq_one_letter_code
_entity_poly.pdbx_strand_id
1 'polypeptide(L)'
;MQKSFSFSLAYVLLIFGGQYVMKERRGYNLRMPLALWSFSLALFSILGIMRTGEYMRFRLSTSGFKQSVCDRGFYTGPICKFWAFLFVMSKVLELGDTVFIVLRKQKLLFLHWYHHITVLMYSWYAYKDMVAGGGWFMTMNYGVHAFMYSYYTVRAAGLKVPRSLAMVITFTQILQMVMGTTVTILAYSWMQDENCYTSWRQIFWGFIFQAKQL
;
A
#
# COMPACT_ATOMS: atom_id res chain seq x y z
N MET A 1 -1.17 -18.17 -2.02
CA MET A 1 -1.71 -18.30 -0.66
C MET A 1 -0.69 -18.81 0.34
N GLN A 2 -0.02 -19.95 0.09
CA GLN A 2 0.93 -20.54 1.08
C GLN A 2 2.08 -19.59 1.49
N LYS A 3 2.69 -18.86 0.54
CA LYS A 3 3.76 -17.88 0.84
C LYS A 3 3.27 -16.68 1.67
N SER A 4 2.12 -16.10 1.31
CA SER A 4 1.54 -14.96 2.04
C SER A 4 1.18 -15.33 3.48
N PHE A 5 0.64 -16.53 3.69
CA PHE A 5 0.30 -17.03 5.02
C PHE A 5 1.56 -17.21 5.89
N SER A 6 2.65 -17.75 5.33
CA SER A 6 3.93 -17.85 6.05
C SER A 6 4.48 -16.48 6.45
N PHE A 7 4.41 -15.46 5.57
CA PHE A 7 4.85 -14.11 5.91
C PHE A 7 3.98 -13.48 7.01
N SER A 8 2.66 -13.62 6.94
CA SER A 8 1.74 -13.10 7.96
C SER A 8 1.94 -13.79 9.31
N LEU A 9 2.15 -15.12 9.33
CA LEU A 9 2.41 -15.87 10.55
C LEU A 9 3.76 -15.48 11.18
N ALA A 10 4.81 -15.40 10.36
CA ALA A 10 6.12 -14.94 10.81
C ALA A 10 6.05 -13.51 11.40
N TYR A 11 5.27 -12.63 10.76
CA TYR A 11 5.06 -11.27 11.23
C TYR A 11 4.35 -11.20 12.58
N VAL A 12 3.29 -11.99 12.78
CA VAL A 12 2.59 -12.07 14.07
C VAL A 12 3.53 -12.58 15.16
N LEU A 13 4.30 -13.63 14.89
CA LEU A 13 5.30 -14.15 15.82
C LEU A 13 6.39 -13.11 16.15
N LEU A 14 6.84 -12.34 15.16
CA LEU A 14 7.80 -11.25 15.37
C LEU A 14 7.24 -10.11 16.21
N ILE A 15 5.96 -9.74 16.05
CA ILE A 15 5.33 -8.71 16.88
C ILE A 15 5.23 -9.18 18.33
N PHE A 16 4.61 -10.33 18.58
CA PHE A 16 4.39 -10.82 19.94
C PHE A 16 5.69 -11.21 20.62
N GLY A 17 6.61 -11.86 19.89
CA GLY A 17 7.95 -12.17 20.39
C GLY A 17 8.78 -10.91 20.66
N GLY A 18 8.74 -9.93 19.76
CA GLY A 18 9.40 -8.63 19.93
C GLY A 18 8.86 -7.86 21.13
N GLN A 19 7.54 -7.84 21.34
CA GLN A 19 6.92 -7.22 22.51
C GLN A 19 7.32 -7.91 23.81
N TYR A 20 7.39 -9.25 23.82
CA TYR A 20 7.81 -10.03 24.98
C TYR A 20 9.27 -9.75 25.35
N VAL A 21 10.20 -9.82 24.39
CA VAL A 21 11.63 -9.53 24.61
C VAL A 21 11.87 -8.08 25.01
N MET A 22 11.13 -7.15 24.41
CA MET A 22 11.26 -5.73 24.74
C MET A 22 10.65 -5.40 26.10
N LYS A 23 9.82 -6.25 26.73
CA LYS A 23 9.22 -5.96 28.05
C LYS A 23 10.28 -5.57 29.08
N GLU A 24 11.40 -6.30 29.11
CA GLU A 24 12.50 -6.10 30.06
C GLU A 24 13.59 -5.12 29.60
N ARG A 25 13.61 -4.72 28.32
CA ARG A 25 14.66 -3.83 27.76
C ARG A 25 14.25 -2.35 27.74
N ARG A 26 15.20 -1.42 27.68
CA ARG A 26 14.89 0.01 27.41
C ARG A 26 14.64 0.22 25.91
N GLY A 27 13.80 1.18 25.55
CA GLY A 27 13.51 1.49 24.14
C GLY A 27 14.74 2.05 23.43
N TYR A 28 15.01 1.58 22.20
CA TYR A 28 16.17 2.03 21.43
C TYR A 28 15.92 3.37 20.74
N ASN A 29 16.96 4.20 20.62
CA ASN A 29 16.90 5.46 19.85
C ASN A 29 17.20 5.21 18.37
N LEU A 30 16.22 4.66 17.66
CA LEU A 30 16.34 4.29 16.23
C LEU A 30 15.89 5.41 15.29
N ARG A 31 16.03 6.68 15.67
CA ARG A 31 15.58 7.82 14.84
C ARG A 31 16.28 7.88 13.49
N MET A 32 17.60 7.73 13.46
CA MET A 32 18.38 7.76 12.21
C MET A 32 18.09 6.56 11.30
N PRO A 33 18.09 5.30 11.80
CA PRO A 33 17.63 4.15 11.01
C PRO A 33 16.20 4.32 10.47
N LEU A 34 15.28 4.83 11.27
CA LEU A 34 13.89 5.08 10.86
C LEU A 34 13.80 6.16 9.77
N ALA A 35 14.63 7.21 9.85
CA ALA A 35 14.71 8.25 8.84
C ALA A 35 15.21 7.68 7.51
N LEU A 36 16.31 6.91 7.52
CA LEU A 36 16.88 6.28 6.34
C LEU A 36 15.91 5.26 5.71
N TRP A 37 15.24 4.49 6.56
CA TRP A 37 14.20 3.54 6.17
C TRP A 37 13.02 4.25 5.48
N SER A 38 12.47 5.28 6.13
CA SER A 38 11.37 6.08 5.58
C SER A 38 11.78 6.76 4.28
N PHE A 39 13.02 7.24 4.18
CA PHE A 39 13.54 7.86 2.96
C PHE A 39 13.61 6.87 1.81
N SER A 40 14.08 5.65 2.08
CA SER A 40 14.15 4.58 1.09
C SER A 40 12.76 4.23 0.55
N LEU A 41 11.76 4.12 1.44
CA LEU A 41 10.36 3.89 1.05
C LEU A 41 9.75 5.07 0.28
N ALA A 42 10.11 6.31 0.64
CA ALA A 42 9.69 7.50 -0.09
C ALA A 42 10.25 7.49 -1.53
N LEU A 43 11.56 7.28 -1.70
CA LEU A 43 12.21 7.21 -3.01
C LEU A 43 11.61 6.09 -3.87
N PHE A 44 11.45 4.90 -3.28
CA PHE A 44 10.78 3.78 -3.94
C PHE A 44 9.38 4.15 -4.43
N SER A 45 8.60 4.83 -3.58
CA SER A 45 7.22 5.23 -3.92
C SER A 45 7.18 6.30 -5.00
N ILE A 46 8.12 7.26 -5.00
CA ILE A 46 8.26 8.29 -6.03
C ILE A 46 8.60 7.66 -7.39
N LEU A 47 9.57 6.75 -7.43
CA LEU A 47 9.92 6.03 -8.66
C LEU A 47 8.74 5.16 -9.16
N GLY A 48 8.01 4.54 -8.24
CA GLY A 48 6.81 3.78 -8.53
C GLY A 48 5.74 4.62 -9.22
N ILE A 49 5.32 5.75 -8.61
CA ILE A 49 4.31 6.63 -9.20
C ILE A 49 4.76 7.24 -10.53
N MET A 50 6.04 7.60 -10.68
CA MET A 50 6.54 8.12 -11.96
C MET A 50 6.35 7.10 -13.09
N ARG A 51 6.72 5.84 -12.84
CA ARG A 51 6.66 4.77 -13.85
C ARG A 51 5.23 4.27 -14.10
N THR A 52 4.47 4.00 -13.04
CA THR A 52 3.09 3.50 -13.20
C THR A 52 2.15 4.62 -13.63
N GLY A 53 2.37 5.85 -13.16
CA GLY A 53 1.58 7.03 -13.51
C GLY A 53 1.72 7.45 -14.96
N GLU A 54 2.91 7.35 -15.55
CA GLU A 54 3.13 7.58 -16.98
C GLU A 54 2.31 6.60 -17.84
N TYR A 55 2.36 5.30 -17.51
CA TYR A 55 1.56 4.27 -18.19
C TYR A 55 0.05 4.53 -18.06
N MET A 56 -0.41 4.84 -16.84
CA MET A 56 -1.83 5.11 -16.59
C MET A 56 -2.31 6.37 -17.32
N ARG A 57 -1.50 7.44 -17.35
CA ARG A 57 -1.81 8.68 -18.09
C ARG A 57 -1.90 8.41 -19.59
N PHE A 58 -0.96 7.64 -20.14
CA PHE A 58 -1.00 7.25 -21.55
C PHE A 58 -2.28 6.47 -21.87
N ARG A 59 -2.60 5.42 -21.11
CA ARG A 59 -3.83 4.63 -21.33
C ARG A 59 -5.11 5.44 -21.15
N LEU A 60 -5.13 6.38 -20.20
CA LEU A 60 -6.25 7.30 -20.01
C LEU A 60 -6.45 8.21 -21.23
N SER A 61 -5.36 8.75 -21.79
CA SER A 61 -5.42 9.65 -22.95
C SER A 61 -5.77 8.93 -24.25
N THR A 62 -5.35 7.69 -24.42
CA THR A 62 -5.53 6.95 -25.68
C THR A 62 -6.82 6.12 -25.71
N SER A 63 -7.19 5.48 -24.59
CA SER A 63 -8.30 4.53 -24.53
C SER A 63 -9.48 5.04 -23.67
N GLY A 64 -9.35 6.19 -23.03
CA GLY A 64 -10.37 6.73 -22.12
C GLY A 64 -10.43 6.02 -20.77
N PHE A 65 -11.26 6.56 -19.87
CA PHE A 65 -11.29 6.16 -18.47
C PHE A 65 -11.80 4.72 -18.26
N LYS A 66 -12.87 4.32 -18.95
CA LYS A 66 -13.48 2.98 -18.85
C LYS A 66 -12.49 1.87 -19.19
N GLN A 67 -11.79 1.99 -20.32
CA GLN A 67 -10.77 1.00 -20.72
C GLN A 67 -9.52 1.06 -19.84
N SER A 68 -9.15 2.22 -19.28
CA SER A 68 -8.03 2.29 -18.32
C SER A 68 -8.32 1.54 -17.00
N VAL A 69 -9.58 1.51 -16.57
CA VAL A 69 -9.99 0.78 -15.36
C VAL A 69 -10.02 -0.73 -15.63
N CYS A 70 -10.53 -1.14 -16.80
CA CYS A 70 -10.60 -2.55 -17.19
C CYS A 70 -9.30 -3.10 -17.79
N ASP A 71 -8.25 -2.27 -17.93
CA ASP A 71 -7.00 -2.67 -18.55
C ASP A 71 -6.20 -3.66 -17.69
N ARG A 72 -6.22 -4.93 -18.09
CA ARG A 72 -5.29 -5.94 -17.57
C ARG A 72 -3.89 -5.83 -18.15
N GLY A 73 -3.70 -5.04 -19.21
CA GLY A 73 -2.40 -4.77 -19.84
C GLY A 73 -1.34 -4.24 -18.86
N PHE A 74 -1.78 -3.59 -17.77
CA PHE A 74 -0.93 -3.20 -16.65
C PHE A 74 -0.11 -4.37 -16.07
N TYR A 75 -0.66 -5.59 -16.03
CA TYR A 75 0.04 -6.77 -15.51
C TYR A 75 0.80 -7.56 -16.58
N THR A 76 0.57 -7.26 -17.86
CA THR A 76 1.19 -7.96 -19.00
C THR A 76 2.44 -7.25 -19.48
N GLY A 77 2.48 -5.91 -19.42
CA GLY A 77 3.65 -5.12 -19.79
C GLY A 77 4.86 -5.45 -18.89
N PRO A 78 6.07 -5.69 -19.44
CA PRO A 78 7.21 -6.14 -18.65
C PRO A 78 7.61 -5.15 -17.55
N ILE A 79 7.52 -3.85 -17.85
CA ILE A 79 7.83 -2.76 -16.91
C ILE A 79 6.77 -2.69 -15.81
N CYS A 80 5.49 -2.61 -16.16
CA CYS A 80 4.40 -2.48 -15.20
C CYS A 80 4.24 -3.73 -14.33
N LYS A 81 4.46 -4.93 -14.88
CA LYS A 81 4.48 -6.19 -14.14
C LYS A 81 5.57 -6.22 -13.08
N PHE A 82 6.76 -5.71 -13.41
CA PHE A 82 7.87 -5.60 -12.46
C PHE A 82 7.54 -4.63 -11.33
N TRP A 83 7.00 -3.44 -11.65
CA TRP A 83 6.56 -2.48 -10.64
C TRP A 83 5.40 -2.99 -9.78
N ALA A 84 4.46 -3.74 -10.35
CA ALA A 84 3.39 -4.40 -9.62
C ALA A 84 3.92 -5.48 -8.67
N PHE A 85 4.94 -6.24 -9.07
CA PHE A 85 5.62 -7.18 -8.17
C PHE A 85 6.34 -6.44 -7.03
N LEU A 86 7.07 -5.39 -7.36
CA LEU A 86 7.74 -4.55 -6.37
C LEU A 86 6.74 -3.90 -5.39
N PHE A 87 5.55 -3.51 -5.84
CA PHE A 87 4.48 -3.03 -4.97
C PHE A 87 4.07 -4.07 -3.92
N VAL A 88 3.90 -5.33 -4.34
CA VAL A 88 3.59 -6.41 -3.39
C VAL A 88 4.74 -6.64 -2.42
N MET A 89 5.98 -6.57 -2.89
CA MET A 89 7.17 -6.66 -2.04
C MET A 89 7.29 -5.48 -1.07
N SER A 90 6.89 -4.28 -1.48
CA SER A 90 6.90 -3.11 -0.60
C SER A 90 5.99 -3.32 0.61
N LYS A 91 4.85 -4.01 0.46
CA LYS A 91 3.97 -4.34 1.60
C LYS A 91 4.64 -5.25 2.62
N VAL A 92 5.57 -6.11 2.20
CA VAL A 92 6.40 -6.89 3.13
C VAL A 92 7.43 -5.98 3.82
N LEU A 93 8.03 -5.05 3.09
CA LEU A 93 8.97 -4.10 3.69
C LEU A 93 8.26 -3.18 4.70
N GLU A 94 7.07 -2.66 4.39
CA GLU A 94 6.26 -1.81 5.27
C GLU A 94 5.98 -2.47 6.65
N LEU A 95 6.02 -3.81 6.75
CA LEU A 95 5.97 -4.51 8.05
C LEU A 95 7.11 -4.10 8.99
N GLY A 96 8.26 -3.71 8.44
CA GLY A 96 9.40 -3.17 9.18
C GLY A 96 9.04 -1.95 10.02
N ASP A 97 8.05 -1.14 9.61
CA ASP A 97 7.59 0.02 10.38
C ASP A 97 7.10 -0.42 11.77
N THR A 98 6.41 -1.54 11.86
CA THR A 98 5.96 -2.10 13.16
C THR A 98 7.10 -2.63 14.00
N VAL A 99 8.13 -3.20 13.38
CA VAL A 99 9.34 -3.64 14.08
C VAL A 99 10.01 -2.43 14.74
N PHE A 100 10.14 -1.31 14.04
CA PHE A 100 10.65 -0.07 14.62
C PHE A 100 9.77 0.46 15.77
N ILE A 101 8.44 0.36 15.67
CA ILE A 101 7.51 0.75 16.75
C ILE A 101 7.76 -0.10 18.01
N VAL A 102 7.84 -1.43 17.85
CA VAL A 102 8.08 -2.37 18.95
C VAL A 102 9.45 -2.14 19.59
N LEU A 103 10.52 -1.99 18.80
CA LEU A 103 11.88 -1.74 19.29
C LEU A 103 12.02 -0.37 20.00
N ARG A 104 11.17 0.60 19.66
CA ARG A 104 11.12 1.91 20.33
C ARG A 104 10.18 1.93 21.55
N LYS A 105 9.57 0.81 21.92
CA LYS A 105 8.53 0.72 22.97
C LYS A 105 7.36 1.68 22.75
N GLN A 106 6.99 1.94 21.50
CA GLN A 106 5.81 2.74 21.19
C GLN A 106 4.56 1.86 21.24
N LYS A 107 3.40 2.46 21.57
CA LYS A 107 2.12 1.72 21.59
C LYS A 107 1.76 1.32 20.16
N LEU A 108 1.74 0.02 19.90
CA LEU A 108 1.30 -0.55 18.64
C LEU A 108 -0.23 -0.59 18.61
N LEU A 109 -0.83 0.21 17.73
CA LEU A 109 -2.29 0.27 17.57
C LEU A 109 -2.79 -1.01 16.88
N PHE A 110 -3.91 -1.56 17.36
CA PHE A 110 -4.49 -2.78 16.78
C PHE A 110 -4.78 -2.62 15.28
N LEU A 111 -5.36 -1.48 14.91
CA LEU A 111 -5.71 -1.17 13.52
C LEU A 111 -4.48 -1.23 12.60
N HIS A 112 -3.32 -0.77 13.07
CA HIS A 112 -2.12 -0.65 12.25
C HIS A 112 -1.57 -2.01 11.81
N TRP A 113 -1.31 -2.93 12.75
CA TRP A 113 -0.74 -4.23 12.37
C TRP A 113 -1.76 -5.13 11.67
N TYR A 114 -3.05 -5.03 12.04
CA TYR A 114 -4.13 -5.73 11.36
C TYR A 114 -4.25 -5.26 9.90
N HIS A 115 -4.22 -3.95 9.69
CA HIS A 115 -4.21 -3.32 8.36
C HIS A 115 -3.02 -3.79 7.52
N HIS A 116 -1.80 -3.77 8.06
CA HIS A 116 -0.61 -4.21 7.32
C HIS A 116 -0.70 -5.69 6.88
N ILE A 117 -1.28 -6.57 7.69
CA ILE A 117 -1.51 -7.97 7.30
C ILE A 117 -2.54 -8.06 6.17
N THR A 118 -3.67 -7.37 6.31
CA THR A 118 -4.76 -7.47 5.34
C THR A 118 -4.37 -6.91 3.98
N VAL A 119 -3.68 -5.76 3.94
CA VAL A 119 -3.20 -5.18 2.67
C VAL A 119 -2.10 -6.03 2.01
N LEU A 120 -1.27 -6.71 2.79
CA LEU A 120 -0.29 -7.66 2.25
C LEU A 120 -0.98 -8.87 1.61
N MET A 121 -1.97 -9.46 2.27
CA MET A 121 -2.75 -10.57 1.73
C MET A 121 -3.51 -10.15 0.47
N TYR A 122 -4.14 -8.99 0.50
CA TYR A 122 -4.90 -8.47 -0.63
C TYR A 122 -4.02 -8.13 -1.83
N SER A 123 -2.90 -7.44 -1.65
CA SER A 123 -1.98 -7.09 -2.74
C SER A 123 -1.41 -8.35 -3.43
N TRP A 124 -1.09 -9.40 -2.66
CA TRP A 124 -0.67 -10.68 -3.24
C TRP A 124 -1.79 -11.36 -4.05
N TYR A 125 -3.02 -11.34 -3.54
CA TYR A 125 -4.18 -11.87 -4.24
C TYR A 125 -4.45 -11.08 -5.53
N ALA A 126 -4.49 -9.75 -5.44
CA ALA A 126 -4.74 -8.85 -6.55
C ALA A 126 -3.71 -8.98 -7.68
N TYR A 127 -2.43 -9.16 -7.32
CA TYR A 127 -1.35 -9.39 -8.28
C TYR A 127 -1.48 -10.74 -9.01
N LYS A 128 -1.81 -11.82 -8.28
CA LYS A 128 -1.99 -13.15 -8.90
C LYS A 128 -3.20 -13.21 -9.83
N ASP A 129 -4.29 -12.61 -9.41
CA ASP A 129 -5.57 -12.67 -10.12
C ASP A 129 -5.71 -11.55 -11.17
N MET A 130 -4.68 -10.71 -11.34
CA MET A 130 -4.63 -9.58 -12.28
C MET A 130 -5.91 -8.74 -12.24
N VAL A 131 -6.30 -8.35 -11.02
CA VAL A 131 -7.59 -7.70 -10.76
C VAL A 131 -7.69 -6.39 -11.55
N ALA A 132 -8.77 -6.25 -12.32
CA ALA A 132 -9.09 -5.02 -13.04
C ALA A 132 -9.20 -3.84 -12.07
N GLY A 133 -8.71 -2.66 -12.46
CA GLY A 133 -8.63 -1.49 -11.60
C GLY A 133 -7.46 -1.49 -10.61
N GLY A 134 -6.71 -2.61 -10.48
CA GLY A 134 -5.55 -2.69 -9.61
C GLY A 134 -4.44 -1.70 -9.95
N GLY A 135 -4.25 -1.37 -11.24
CA GLY A 135 -3.28 -0.36 -11.71
C GLY A 135 -3.56 1.04 -11.16
N TRP A 136 -4.83 1.44 -11.11
CA TRP A 136 -5.27 2.69 -10.49
C TRP A 136 -4.99 2.68 -8.98
N PHE A 137 -5.38 1.60 -8.29
CA PHE A 137 -5.16 1.47 -6.85
C PHE A 137 -3.66 1.53 -6.49
N MET A 138 -2.81 0.79 -7.21
CA MET A 138 -1.36 0.80 -7.02
C MET A 138 -0.77 2.20 -7.23
N THR A 139 -1.14 2.87 -8.33
CA THR A 139 -0.61 4.20 -8.66
C THR A 139 -1.02 5.24 -7.63
N MET A 140 -2.28 5.23 -7.18
CA MET A 140 -2.76 6.11 -6.11
C MET A 140 -2.03 5.84 -4.80
N ASN A 141 -1.86 4.57 -4.42
CA ASN A 141 -1.17 4.20 -3.18
C ASN A 141 0.30 4.62 -3.21
N TYR A 142 1.00 4.47 -4.35
CA TYR A 142 2.36 4.99 -4.51
C TYR A 142 2.44 6.49 -4.29
N GLY A 143 1.46 7.27 -4.80
CA GLY A 143 1.40 8.70 -4.56
C GLY A 143 1.23 9.04 -3.09
N VAL A 144 0.25 8.43 -2.41
CA VAL A 144 0.01 8.68 -0.98
C VAL A 144 1.21 8.27 -0.13
N HIS A 145 1.83 7.13 -0.43
CA HIS A 145 3.01 6.65 0.28
C HIS A 145 4.23 7.53 0.03
N ALA A 146 4.42 8.07 -1.18
CA ALA A 146 5.47 9.04 -1.44
C ALA A 146 5.33 10.27 -0.53
N PHE A 147 4.12 10.82 -0.39
CA PHE A 147 3.86 11.95 0.51
C PHE A 147 4.01 11.59 1.99
N MET A 148 3.44 10.46 2.43
CA MET A 148 3.47 10.02 3.82
C MET A 148 4.90 9.73 4.30
N TYR A 149 5.67 8.95 3.54
CA TYR A 149 7.04 8.58 3.91
C TYR A 149 8.03 9.75 3.80
N SER A 150 7.80 10.68 2.86
CA SER A 150 8.56 11.94 2.82
C SER A 150 8.34 12.74 4.12
N TYR A 151 7.10 12.83 4.59
CA TYR A 151 6.80 13.47 5.87
C TYR A 151 7.46 12.76 7.06
N TYR A 152 7.42 11.42 7.11
CA TYR A 152 8.09 10.66 8.17
C TYR A 152 9.61 10.82 8.16
N THR A 153 10.22 10.90 6.98
CA THR A 153 11.66 11.17 6.84
C THR A 153 12.02 12.51 7.45
N VAL A 154 11.30 13.58 7.07
CA VAL A 154 11.53 14.93 7.57
C VAL A 154 11.32 15.00 9.09
N ARG A 155 10.28 14.34 9.61
CA ARG A 155 10.03 14.24 11.06
C ARG A 155 11.14 13.48 11.80
N ALA A 156 11.62 12.38 11.24
CA ALA A 156 12.68 11.57 11.84
C ALA A 156 14.05 12.26 11.81
N ALA A 157 14.29 13.12 10.80
CA ALA A 157 15.46 14.01 10.71
C ALA A 157 15.46 15.14 11.76
N GLY A 158 14.41 15.26 12.58
CA GLY A 158 14.33 16.23 13.67
C GLY A 158 13.78 17.60 13.27
N LEU A 159 13.29 17.75 12.03
CA LEU A 159 12.68 19.00 11.57
C LEU A 159 11.27 19.15 12.14
N LYS A 160 10.94 20.37 12.60
CA LYS A 160 9.60 20.70 13.10
C LYS A 160 8.63 20.87 11.93
N VAL A 161 7.94 19.81 11.58
CA VAL A 161 6.90 19.85 10.53
C VAL A 161 5.57 20.36 11.10
N PRO A 162 4.89 21.33 10.44
CA PRO A 162 3.62 21.87 10.91
C PRO A 162 2.50 20.81 10.91
N ARG A 163 1.53 20.98 11.82
CA ARG A 163 0.36 20.08 11.93
C ARG A 163 -0.52 20.07 10.68
N SER A 164 -0.52 21.16 9.91
CA SER A 164 -1.24 21.25 8.63
C SER A 164 -0.82 20.14 7.66
N LEU A 165 0.47 19.83 7.56
CA LEU A 165 0.96 18.77 6.69
C LEU A 165 0.50 17.38 7.15
N ALA A 166 0.40 17.15 8.46
CA ALA A 166 -0.17 15.90 8.97
C ALA A 166 -1.65 15.76 8.58
N MET A 167 -2.43 16.84 8.64
CA MET A 167 -3.83 16.84 8.21
C MET A 167 -3.97 16.60 6.70
N VAL A 168 -3.08 17.17 5.87
CA VAL A 168 -3.06 16.93 4.43
C VAL A 168 -2.81 15.45 4.12
N ILE A 169 -1.92 14.78 4.86
CA ILE A 169 -1.66 13.34 4.68
C ILE A 169 -2.92 12.53 5.01
N THR A 170 -3.56 12.80 6.14
CA THR A 170 -4.81 12.12 6.50
C THR A 170 -5.91 12.36 5.47
N PHE A 171 -6.04 13.59 4.97
CA PHE A 171 -6.98 13.91 3.90
C PHE A 171 -6.67 13.12 2.62
N THR A 172 -5.40 13.02 2.24
CA THR A 172 -4.96 12.27 1.05
C THR A 172 -5.22 10.76 1.20
N GLN A 173 -5.05 10.21 2.41
CA GLN A 173 -5.36 8.81 2.71
C GLN A 173 -6.86 8.51 2.61
N ILE A 174 -7.71 9.40 3.13
CA ILE A 174 -9.17 9.29 3.00
C ILE A 174 -9.58 9.41 1.54
N LEU A 175 -9.00 10.35 0.80
CA LEU A 175 -9.29 10.53 -0.62
C LEU A 175 -8.90 9.28 -1.43
N GLN A 176 -7.74 8.65 -1.14
CA GLN A 176 -7.33 7.39 -1.76
C GLN A 176 -8.34 6.27 -1.50
N MET A 177 -8.91 6.21 -0.31
CA MET A 177 -9.93 5.23 0.07
C MET A 177 -11.25 5.46 -0.69
N VAL A 178 -11.70 6.71 -0.80
CA VAL A 178 -12.90 7.08 -1.58
C VAL A 178 -12.69 6.75 -3.06
N MET A 179 -11.58 7.18 -3.66
CA MET A 179 -11.28 6.93 -5.06
C MET A 179 -11.13 5.44 -5.38
N GLY A 180 -10.47 4.67 -4.49
CA GLY A 180 -10.36 3.21 -4.64
C GLY A 180 -11.73 2.51 -4.64
N THR A 181 -12.64 2.98 -3.78
CA THR A 181 -14.01 2.46 -3.70
C THR A 181 -14.78 2.80 -4.98
N THR A 182 -14.67 4.04 -5.48
CA THR A 182 -15.28 4.44 -6.75
C THR A 182 -14.78 3.60 -7.92
N VAL A 183 -13.47 3.37 -8.04
CA VAL A 183 -12.90 2.51 -9.10
C VAL A 183 -13.45 1.09 -9.02
N THR A 184 -13.64 0.57 -7.81
CA THR A 184 -14.21 -0.77 -7.59
C THR A 184 -15.69 -0.84 -7.99
N ILE A 185 -16.49 0.20 -7.66
CA ILE A 185 -17.90 0.31 -8.06
C ILE A 185 -18.02 0.39 -9.60
N LEU A 186 -17.15 1.16 -10.24
CA LEU A 186 -17.16 1.30 -11.70
C LEU A 186 -16.74 0.00 -12.40
N ALA A 187 -15.74 -0.71 -11.86
CA ALA A 187 -15.38 -2.03 -12.33
C ALA A 187 -16.54 -3.04 -12.17
N TYR A 188 -17.33 -2.92 -11.10
CA TYR A 188 -18.55 -3.70 -10.91
C TYR A 188 -19.63 -3.36 -11.95
N SER A 189 -19.90 -2.07 -12.19
CA SER A 189 -20.92 -1.65 -13.16
C SER A 189 -20.58 -2.06 -14.59
N TRP A 190 -19.29 -2.18 -14.92
CA TRP A 190 -18.81 -2.59 -16.25
C TRP A 190 -18.50 -4.08 -16.35
N MET A 191 -18.82 -4.88 -15.32
CA MET A 191 -18.54 -6.31 -15.30
C MET A 191 -19.32 -7.11 -16.36
N GLN A 192 -20.41 -6.54 -16.91
CA GLN A 192 -21.18 -7.15 -18.01
C GLN A 192 -20.60 -6.86 -19.40
N ASP A 193 -19.64 -5.93 -19.53
CA ASP A 193 -18.95 -5.70 -20.80
C ASP A 193 -17.87 -6.76 -21.04
N GLU A 194 -17.81 -7.31 -22.25
CA GLU A 194 -16.83 -8.33 -22.66
C GLU A 194 -15.36 -7.89 -22.48
N ASN A 195 -15.13 -6.57 -22.36
CA ASN A 195 -13.81 -5.97 -22.17
C ASN A 195 -13.37 -5.85 -20.69
N CYS A 196 -14.23 -6.18 -19.71
CA CYS A 196 -13.94 -6.02 -18.29
C CYS A 196 -14.11 -7.34 -17.52
N TYR A 197 -13.17 -8.27 -17.70
CA TYR A 197 -13.13 -9.48 -16.88
C TYR A 197 -12.83 -9.12 -15.42
N THR A 198 -13.86 -9.06 -14.60
CA THR A 198 -13.77 -8.91 -13.14
C THR A 198 -14.65 -9.98 -12.51
N SER A 199 -14.17 -10.65 -11.46
CA SER A 199 -14.98 -11.61 -10.72
C SER A 199 -15.65 -10.96 -9.52
N TRP A 200 -16.90 -11.34 -9.23
CA TRP A 200 -17.60 -11.02 -7.98
C TRP A 200 -16.72 -11.22 -6.73
N ARG A 201 -15.91 -12.28 -6.72
CA ARG A 201 -14.99 -12.58 -5.62
C ARG A 201 -13.93 -11.48 -5.46
N GLN A 202 -13.40 -10.94 -6.55
CA GLN A 202 -12.39 -9.89 -6.53
C GLN A 202 -12.97 -8.56 -6.02
N ILE A 203 -14.20 -8.24 -6.42
CA ILE A 203 -14.93 -7.04 -6.01
C ILE A 203 -15.26 -7.11 -4.51
N PHE A 204 -15.83 -8.24 -4.06
CA PHE A 204 -16.17 -8.47 -2.66
C PHE A 204 -14.95 -8.33 -1.73
N TRP A 205 -13.82 -8.96 -2.10
CA TRP A 205 -12.58 -8.79 -1.35
C TRP A 205 -12.06 -7.34 -1.42
N GLY A 206 -12.12 -6.70 -2.58
CA GLY A 206 -11.74 -5.30 -2.76
C GLY A 206 -12.49 -4.34 -1.81
N PHE A 207 -13.80 -4.52 -1.66
CA PHE A 207 -14.61 -3.74 -0.71
C PHE A 207 -14.27 -4.03 0.76
N ILE A 208 -14.14 -5.31 1.13
CA ILE A 208 -13.86 -5.72 2.52
C ILE A 208 -12.52 -5.17 3.00
N PHE A 209 -11.48 -5.20 2.15
CA PHE A 209 -10.15 -4.77 2.54
C PHE A 209 -10.04 -3.24 2.62
N GLN A 210 -10.73 -2.53 1.73
CA GLN A 210 -10.81 -1.07 1.76
C GLN A 210 -11.62 -0.58 2.98
N ALA A 211 -12.79 -1.17 3.27
CA ALA A 211 -13.67 -0.70 4.35
C ALA A 211 -13.07 -0.77 5.76
N LYS A 212 -11.99 -1.53 5.97
CA LYS A 212 -11.30 -1.70 7.26
C LYS A 212 -10.16 -0.70 7.49
N GLN A 213 -10.04 0.31 6.63
CA GLN A 213 -8.95 1.29 6.59
C GLN A 213 -9.32 2.65 7.23
N LEU A 214 -10.56 2.76 7.76
CA LEU A 214 -11.10 3.89 8.52
C LEU A 214 -11.00 3.66 10.04
#